data_AF-J2JZL6-F1
#
_entry.id   AF-J2JZL6-F1
#
_cell.length_a   1.000
_cell.length_b   1.000
_cell.length_c   1.000
_cell.angle_alpha   90.00
_cell.angle_beta   90.00
_cell.angle_gamma   90.00
#
_symmetry.space_group_name_H-M   'P 1'
#
loop_
_entity.id
_entity.type
_entity.pdbx_description
1 polymer ?
#
loop_
_entity_poly.entity_id
_entity_poly.type
_entity_poly.pdbx_seq_one_letter_code
_entity_poly.pdbx_strand_id
1 'polypeptide(L)'
;MADSEAYVDHAELVKLAKSFEGRSYDLEATLKKFVAETGEEAISDGFGVLTESEEVTSAYIEYSRDVASAMKAIYGHLDAIGAGLRQVTTNTDANDQAVGALFGEHGGK
;
A
#
# COMPACT_ATOMS: atom_id res chain seq x y z
N MET A 1 10.30 -21.45 -34.23
CA MET A 1 9.40 -21.28 -33.08
C MET A 1 10.23 -20.59 -32.01
N ALA A 2 10.24 -19.26 -31.99
CA ALA A 2 10.85 -18.52 -30.90
C ALA A 2 9.89 -18.65 -29.72
N ASP A 3 10.39 -19.19 -28.60
CA ASP A 3 9.65 -19.18 -27.34
C ASP A 3 9.14 -17.76 -27.10
N SER A 4 7.84 -17.63 -26.87
CA SER A 4 7.24 -16.36 -26.44
C SER A 4 7.70 -16.10 -25.00
N GLU A 5 8.94 -15.68 -24.85
CA GLU A 5 9.50 -15.25 -23.59
C GLU A 5 8.84 -13.90 -23.27
N ALA A 6 7.72 -13.94 -22.56
CA ALA A 6 7.15 -12.74 -21.98
C ALA A 6 8.21 -12.16 -21.03
N TYR A 7 8.78 -11.01 -21.38
CA TYR A 7 9.82 -10.34 -20.58
C TYR A 7 9.32 -9.89 -19.20
N VAL A 8 8.01 -9.98 -18.97
CA VAL A 8 7.34 -9.62 -17.73
C VAL A 8 6.55 -10.83 -17.23
N ASP A 9 6.93 -11.37 -16.06
CA ASP A 9 6.14 -12.38 -15.39
C ASP A 9 4.90 -11.74 -14.75
N HIS A 10 3.80 -11.77 -15.51
CA HIS A 10 2.50 -11.23 -15.09
C HIS A 10 2.03 -11.82 -13.75
N ALA A 11 2.21 -13.13 -13.55
CA ALA A 11 1.73 -13.79 -12.34
C ALA A 11 2.49 -13.30 -11.10
N GLU A 12 3.81 -13.11 -11.21
CA GLU A 12 4.63 -12.57 -10.12
C GLU A 12 4.32 -11.09 -9.85
N LEU A 13 4.08 -10.27 -10.87
CA LEU A 13 3.67 -8.88 -10.66
C LEU A 13 2.30 -8.78 -9.96
N VAL A 14 1.33 -9.62 -10.32
CA VAL A 14 0.02 -9.67 -9.65
C VAL A 14 0.16 -10.13 -8.20
N LYS A 15 1.00 -11.14 -7.92
CA LYS A 15 1.29 -11.58 -6.54
C LYS A 15 1.93 -10.47 -5.73
N LEU A 16 2.90 -9.77 -6.31
CA LEU A 16 3.59 -8.66 -5.67
C LEU A 16 2.62 -7.51 -5.37
N ALA A 17 1.78 -7.12 -6.32
CA ALA A 17 0.73 -6.10 -6.14
C ALA A 17 -0.18 -6.43 -4.95
N LYS A 18 -0.72 -7.66 -4.91
CA LYS A 18 -1.55 -8.15 -3.80
C LYS A 18 -0.83 -8.11 -2.47
N SER A 19 0.48 -8.39 -2.44
CA SER A 19 1.25 -8.33 -1.20
C SER A 19 1.39 -6.90 -0.64
N PHE A 20 1.52 -5.91 -1.52
CA PHE A 20 1.56 -4.49 -1.14
C PHE A 20 0.21 -4.01 -0.62
N GLU A 21 -0.88 -4.39 -1.29
CA GLU A 21 -2.25 -4.08 -0.86
C GLU A 21 -2.58 -4.70 0.49
N GLY A 22 -2.21 -5.98 0.70
CA GLY A 22 -2.40 -6.65 1.99
C GLY A 22 -1.65 -5.95 3.12
N ARG A 23 -0.37 -5.59 2.90
CA ARG A 23 0.42 -4.84 3.88
C ARG A 23 -0.12 -3.43 4.13
N SER A 24 -0.65 -2.78 3.09
CA SER A 24 -1.33 -1.48 3.23
C SER A 24 -2.54 -1.61 4.14
N TYR A 25 -3.40 -2.60 3.90
CA TYR A 25 -4.59 -2.89 4.70
C TYR A 25 -4.24 -3.19 6.17
N ASP A 26 -3.25 -4.06 6.41
CA ASP A 26 -2.82 -4.42 7.76
C ASP A 26 -2.27 -3.19 8.51
N LEU A 27 -1.53 -2.32 7.82
CA LEU A 27 -0.98 -1.12 8.42
C LEU A 27 -2.06 -0.07 8.69
N GLU A 28 -3.05 0.07 7.82
CA GLU A 28 -4.22 0.93 8.04
C GLU A 28 -5.03 0.46 9.25
N ALA A 29 -5.27 -0.85 9.37
CA ALA A 29 -5.93 -1.43 10.54
C ALA A 29 -5.14 -1.19 11.84
N THR A 30 -3.82 -1.36 11.78
CA THR A 30 -2.93 -1.07 12.91
C THR A 30 -2.99 0.40 13.30
N LEU A 31 -2.99 1.32 12.32
CA LEU A 31 -3.13 2.75 12.56
C LEU A 31 -4.48 3.09 13.22
N LYS A 32 -5.59 2.51 12.74
CA LYS A 32 -6.91 2.72 13.34
C LYS A 32 -6.93 2.33 14.81
N LYS A 33 -6.32 1.19 15.15
CA LYS A 33 -6.18 0.74 16.54
C LYS A 33 -5.30 1.69 17.35
N PHE A 34 -4.14 2.05 16.82
CA PHE A 34 -3.21 2.98 17.47
C PHE A 34 -3.88 4.32 17.79
N VAL A 35 -4.58 4.93 16.84
CA VAL A 35 -5.29 6.20 17.04
C VAL A 35 -6.43 6.07 18.05
N ALA A 36 -7.11 4.93 18.11
CA ALA A 36 -8.14 4.68 19.11
C ALA A 36 -7.56 4.60 20.54
N GLU A 37 -6.36 4.05 20.70
CA GLU A 37 -5.69 3.87 22.00
C GLU A 37 -4.83 5.09 22.40
N THR A 38 -4.41 5.90 21.44
CA THR A 38 -3.47 7.03 21.63
C THR A 38 -4.01 8.35 21.09
N GLY A 39 -5.33 8.45 20.91
CA GLY A 39 -5.98 9.71 20.58
C GLY A 39 -5.79 10.74 21.70
N GLU A 40 -5.91 12.02 21.37
CA GLU A 40 -5.70 13.12 22.33
C GLU A 40 -6.58 13.01 23.58
N GLU A 41 -7.83 12.59 23.42
CA GLU A 41 -8.74 12.31 24.55
C GLU A 41 -8.23 11.13 25.40
N ALA A 42 -7.85 10.01 24.77
CA ALA A 42 -7.34 8.83 25.48
C ALA A 42 -6.02 9.12 26.22
N ILE A 43 -5.13 9.93 25.63
CA ILE A 43 -3.89 10.38 26.25
C ILE A 43 -4.20 11.31 27.43
N SER A 44 -5.09 12.29 27.23
CA SER A 44 -5.45 13.26 28.27
C SER A 44 -6.13 12.58 29.45
N ASP A 45 -7.02 11.60 29.21
CA ASP A 45 -7.68 10.81 30.24
C ASP A 45 -6.69 9.92 31.00
N GLY A 46 -5.73 9.30 30.30
CA GLY A 46 -4.70 8.45 30.91
C GLY A 46 -3.69 9.24 31.75
N PHE A 47 -3.20 10.37 31.24
CA PHE A 47 -2.22 11.21 31.94
C PHE A 47 -2.85 12.09 33.01
N GLY A 48 -4.10 12.53 32.85
CA GLY A 48 -4.84 13.26 33.89
C GLY A 48 -4.96 12.49 35.22
N VAL A 49 -4.74 11.17 35.20
CA VAL A 49 -4.69 10.29 36.38
C VAL A 49 -3.26 10.07 36.90
N LEU A 50 -2.23 10.19 36.06
CA LEU A 50 -0.86 9.72 36.37
C LEU A 50 0.21 10.83 36.43
N THR A 51 0.01 11.98 35.80
CA THR A 51 0.98 13.10 35.81
C THR A 51 0.28 14.46 35.72
N GLU A 52 0.58 15.39 36.63
CA GLU A 52 0.10 16.79 36.56
C GLU A 52 0.88 17.65 35.54
N SER A 53 1.75 17.06 34.71
CA SER A 53 2.63 17.80 33.80
C SER A 53 2.01 17.94 32.40
N GLU A 54 1.45 19.11 32.12
CA GLU A 54 0.93 19.49 30.78
C GLU A 54 1.98 19.34 29.67
N GLU A 55 3.26 19.56 29.99
CA GLU A 55 4.38 19.41 29.05
C GLU A 55 4.53 17.95 28.59
N VAL A 56 4.47 16.99 29.51
CA VAL A 56 4.58 15.56 29.19
C VAL A 56 3.38 15.09 28.36
N THR A 57 2.17 15.52 28.73
CA THR A 57 0.95 15.21 27.98
C THR A 57 1.04 15.74 26.55
N SER A 58 1.48 17.00 26.38
CA SER A 58 1.62 17.64 25.06
C SER A 58 2.65 16.92 24.18
N ALA A 59 3.82 16.60 24.74
CA ALA A 59 4.87 15.88 24.02
C ALA A 59 4.40 14.49 23.54
N TYR A 60 3.60 13.79 24.35
CA TYR A 60 3.06 12.49 23.96
C TYR A 60 1.97 12.60 22.89
N ILE A 61 1.12 13.64 22.94
CA ILE A 61 0.13 13.93 21.88
C ILE A 61 0.84 14.22 20.56
N GLU A 62 1.89 15.05 20.56
CA GLU A 62 2.68 15.35 19.36
C GLU A 62 3.33 14.09 18.79
N TYR A 63 3.98 13.29 19.64
CA TYR A 63 4.54 12.01 19.24
C TYR A 63 3.51 11.09 18.59
N SER A 64 2.33 10.93 19.19
CA SER A 64 1.27 10.09 18.64
C SER A 64 0.76 10.62 17.30
N ARG A 65 0.65 11.94 17.12
CA ARG A 65 0.30 12.55 15.83
C ARG A 65 1.36 12.27 14.76
N ASP A 66 2.64 12.36 15.10
CA ASP A 66 3.74 12.08 14.18
C ASP A 66 3.76 10.61 13.74
N VAL A 67 3.58 9.68 14.68
CA VAL A 67 3.47 8.24 14.38
C VAL A 67 2.28 7.98 13.45
N ALA A 68 1.12 8.55 13.75
CA ALA A 68 -0.08 8.39 12.93
C ALA A 68 0.12 8.93 11.51
N SER A 69 0.75 10.09 11.37
CA SER A 69 1.08 10.71 10.09
C SER A 69 2.06 9.85 9.27
N ALA A 70 3.13 9.35 9.90
CA ALA A 70 4.11 8.50 9.25
C ALA A 70 3.49 7.18 8.78
N MET A 71 2.73 6.49 9.64
CA MET A 71 2.02 5.26 9.27
C MET A 71 1.04 5.50 8.12
N LYS A 72 0.37 6.66 8.10
CA LYS A 72 -0.53 7.05 7.02
C LYS A 72 0.16 7.18 5.68
N ALA A 73 1.31 7.85 5.65
CA ALA A 73 2.12 7.97 4.45
C ALA A 73 2.59 6.60 3.95
N ILE A 74 3.03 5.72 4.86
CA ILE A 74 3.53 4.39 4.49
C ILE A 74 2.43 3.54 3.85
N TYR A 75 1.26 3.41 4.48
CA TYR A 75 0.20 2.57 3.89
C TYR A 75 -0.27 3.16 2.55
N GLY A 76 -0.35 4.48 2.43
CA GLY A 76 -0.69 5.14 1.17
C GLY A 76 0.31 4.83 0.05
N HIS A 77 1.60 4.79 0.34
CA HIS A 77 2.62 4.39 -0.63
C HIS A 77 2.53 2.92 -1.01
N LEU A 78 2.26 2.02 -0.05
CA LEU A 78 2.08 0.60 -0.34
C LEU A 78 0.88 0.40 -1.29
N ASP A 79 -0.24 1.07 -1.05
CA ASP A 79 -1.41 1.01 -1.93
C ASP A 79 -1.11 1.53 -3.34
N ALA A 80 -0.42 2.68 -3.43
CA ALA A 80 -0.01 3.26 -4.71
C ALA A 80 0.93 2.34 -5.52
N ILE A 81 1.85 1.64 -4.85
CA ILE A 81 2.73 0.65 -5.49
C ILE A 81 1.88 -0.52 -6.02
N GLY A 82 0.96 -1.06 -5.22
CA GLY A 82 0.06 -2.13 -5.65
C GLY A 82 -0.77 -1.74 -6.87
N ALA A 83 -1.35 -0.54 -6.86
CA ALA A 83 -2.10 0.00 -8.00
C ALA A 83 -1.22 0.17 -9.25
N GLY A 84 0.01 0.68 -9.10
CA GLY A 84 0.96 0.84 -10.21
C GLY A 84 1.34 -0.50 -10.85
N LEU A 85 1.58 -1.53 -10.05
CA LEU A 85 1.87 -2.89 -10.54
C LEU A 85 0.68 -3.47 -11.31
N ARG A 86 -0.56 -3.29 -10.84
CA ARG A 86 -1.77 -3.69 -11.57
C ARG A 86 -1.92 -2.96 -12.91
N GLN A 87 -1.59 -1.67 -12.94
CA GLN A 87 -1.62 -0.91 -14.18
C GLN A 87 -0.61 -1.45 -15.20
N VAL A 88 0.61 -1.79 -14.76
CA VAL A 88 1.63 -2.41 -15.62
C VAL A 88 1.12 -3.73 -16.18
N THR A 89 0.54 -4.59 -15.34
CA THR A 89 0.00 -5.88 -15.81
C THR A 89 -1.10 -5.71 -16.85
N THR A 90 -2.06 -4.79 -16.61
CA THR A 90 -3.13 -4.50 -17.58
C THR A 90 -2.59 -3.95 -18.90
N ASN A 91 -1.57 -3.09 -18.85
CA ASN A 91 -0.97 -2.52 -20.05
C ASN A 91 -0.21 -3.58 -20.87
N THR A 92 0.50 -4.50 -20.20
CA THR A 92 1.20 -5.61 -20.85
C THR A 92 0.20 -6.53 -21.56
N ASP A 93 -0.87 -6.96 -20.87
CA ASP A 93 -1.89 -7.83 -21.47
C ASP A 93 -2.55 -7.18 -22.69
N ALA A 94 -2.88 -5.88 -22.62
CA ALA A 94 -3.47 -5.15 -23.73
C ALA A 94 -2.50 -5.05 -24.93
N ASN A 95 -1.21 -4.83 -24.66
CA ASN A 95 -0.19 -4.76 -25.70
C ASN A 95 0.02 -6.13 -26.37
N ASP A 96 0.10 -7.21 -25.59
CA ASP A 96 0.27 -8.57 -26.12
C ASP A 96 -0.92 -8.99 -26.99
N GLN A 97 -2.15 -8.63 -26.59
CA GLN A 97 -3.35 -8.84 -27.42
C GLN A 97 -3.30 -8.04 -28.72
N ALA A 98 -2.90 -6.78 -28.67
CA ALA A 98 -2.81 -5.92 -29.86
C ALA A 98 -1.74 -6.42 -30.85
N VAL A 99 -0.56 -6.81 -30.35
CA VAL A 99 0.51 -7.41 -31.16
C VAL A 99 0.05 -8.75 -31.74
N GLY A 100 -0.58 -9.61 -30.93
CA GLY A 100 -1.15 -10.87 -31.39
C GLY A 100 -2.18 -10.69 -32.51
N ALA A 101 -3.05 -9.68 -32.42
CA ALA A 101 -4.00 -9.35 -33.48
C ALA A 101 -3.32 -8.85 -34.77
N LEU A 102 -2.25 -8.07 -34.66
CA LEU A 102 -1.55 -7.51 -35.82
C LEU A 102 -0.67 -8.55 -36.55
N PHE A 103 -0.10 -9.52 -35.83
CA PHE A 103 0.88 -10.47 -36.39
C PHE A 103 0.40 -11.92 -36.44
N GLY A 104 -0.67 -12.28 -35.73
CA GLY A 104 -1.20 -13.64 -35.66
C GLY A 104 -1.99 -14.09 -36.91
N GLU A 105 -2.46 -13.16 -37.76
CA GLU A 105 -3.14 -13.49 -39.01
C GLU A 105 -2.20 -13.79 -40.21
N HIS A 106 -0.89 -13.54 -40.08
CA HIS A 106 0.07 -13.72 -41.18
C HIS A 106 0.91 -15.01 -41.15
N GLY A 107 0.59 -15.96 -40.25
CA GLY A 107 1.31 -17.24 -40.12
C GLY A 107 0.79 -18.39 -41.00
N GLY A 108 -0.21 -18.15 -41.85
CA GLY A 108 -0.78 -19.16 -42.74
C GLY A 108 -0.40 -18.94 -44.20
N LYS A 109 0.76 -19.47 -44.62
CA LYS A 109 1.01 -20.03 -45.96
C LYS A 109 2.38 -20.70 -46.03
#